data_AF-A0A959H361-F1
#
_entry.id   AF-A0A959H361-F1
#
_cell.length_a   1.000
_cell.length_b   1.000
_cell.length_c   1.000
_cell.angle_alpha   90.00
_cell.angle_beta   90.00
_cell.angle_gamma   90.00
#
_symmetry.space_group_name_H-M   'P 1'
#
loop_
_entity.id
_entity.type
_entity.pdbx_description
1 polymer ?
#
loop_
_entity_poly.entity_id
_entity_poly.type
_entity_poly.pdbx_seq_one_letter_code
_entity_poly.pdbx_strand_id
1 'polypeptide(L)'
;MKQLFSLLALLALLALFATASLAQSQAYYVIQVGTFIDARPADFKALQPIAFVHARDLGNNLREVYVGGYPSRDEAEKAAAKVREKGYINAFVQERLLSAGQAVNVVQIATRRTDKEIEWEEFMKAGELFGILSGNLIKIVTGPYNSLDAAKEDQKRIRKMGYKDAFAKATNSVYLHTLSEFETGVKQDLIPIAFEQSGGRVPTAPAEPTVQDYDVLIARTPEANVTDYSYGAPAATSYNYTPGPATARPAAPSLPNIRADVKRASVVSLQTVLKAENAYTATIDGYYGNGTASAYQAMLQKDRTLRRYQALAESVDASGNPGVASELQQAINGLLSDAAAFSRLEQSNDPMALAYRAYVLLANNGPSANVNQLMNSAIRAAFSGRMVTNLPFDPNATYAYQDLGQLVLHLNYLHCGSGTSLSAPCWLAERHPQESALASQACARVPNGNLSAQNCGQFENWPEVKLLVAIASGLNTEEPLNQQRLSQAAGERSRLYAAPAALNSSEAKAVEAWNDNLLRGIDAWAVQDPLHRNLSTAFKVAYFQAQVRLEDYFMNKGYKADQARGLALATLHTLVAYHMQRFV
;
A
#
# COMPACT_ATOMS: atom_id res chain seq x y z
N MET A 1 -61.33 -11.80 21.97
CA MET A 1 -60.81 -11.65 20.59
C MET A 1 -59.56 -10.75 20.49
N LYS A 2 -59.57 -9.51 21.01
CA LYS A 2 -58.38 -8.62 20.93
C LYS A 2 -57.11 -9.18 21.59
N GLN A 3 -57.21 -9.82 22.76
CA GLN A 3 -56.04 -10.42 23.43
C GLN A 3 -55.50 -11.67 22.73
N LEU A 4 -56.36 -12.43 22.02
CA LEU A 4 -55.91 -13.58 21.23
C LEU A 4 -55.12 -13.13 19.99
N PHE A 5 -55.53 -12.01 19.38
CA PHE A 5 -54.83 -11.42 18.23
C PHE A 5 -53.46 -10.84 18.62
N SER A 6 -53.34 -10.21 19.79
CA SER A 6 -52.04 -9.71 20.28
C SER A 6 -51.06 -10.84 20.62
N LEU A 7 -51.55 -11.98 21.11
CA LEU A 7 -50.68 -13.13 21.42
C LEU A 7 -50.17 -13.82 20.15
N LEU A 8 -51.02 -13.94 19.12
CA LEU A 8 -50.65 -14.50 17.81
C LEU A 8 -49.70 -13.59 17.04
N ALA A 9 -49.87 -12.26 17.13
CA ALA A 9 -48.94 -11.31 16.53
C ALA A 9 -47.56 -11.35 17.19
N LEU A 10 -47.50 -11.53 18.51
CA LEU A 10 -46.23 -11.64 19.25
C LEU A 10 -45.51 -12.96 18.96
N LEU A 11 -46.23 -14.08 18.83
CA LEU A 11 -45.65 -15.37 18.42
C LEU A 11 -45.14 -15.35 16.97
N ALA A 12 -45.85 -14.66 16.06
CA ALA A 12 -45.39 -14.49 14.68
C ALA A 12 -44.13 -13.60 14.60
N LEU A 13 -44.02 -12.58 15.46
CA LEU A 13 -42.83 -11.73 15.54
C LEU A 13 -41.62 -12.47 16.13
N LEU A 14 -41.82 -13.34 17.14
CA LEU A 14 -40.74 -14.19 17.67
C LEU A 14 -40.29 -15.29 16.70
N ALA A 15 -41.21 -15.82 15.87
CA ALA A 15 -40.86 -16.78 14.83
C ALA A 15 -40.05 -16.15 13.67
N LEU A 16 -40.25 -14.85 13.39
CA LEU A 16 -39.49 -14.09 12.39
C LEU A 16 -38.07 -13.73 12.86
N PHE A 17 -37.80 -13.71 14.17
CA PHE A 17 -36.44 -13.51 14.70
C PHE A 17 -35.62 -14.80 14.83
N ALA A 18 -36.24 -15.98 14.73
CA ALA A 18 -35.56 -17.27 14.87
C ALA A 18 -35.00 -17.85 13.55
N THR A 19 -35.27 -17.24 12.40
CA THR A 19 -34.80 -17.72 11.08
C THR A 19 -33.67 -16.89 10.47
N ALA A 20 -33.09 -15.94 11.21
CA ALA A 20 -31.76 -15.44 10.92
C ALA A 20 -30.74 -16.51 11.28
N SER A 21 -30.69 -17.58 10.48
CA SER A 21 -29.53 -18.46 10.45
C SER A 21 -28.33 -17.57 10.17
N LEU A 22 -27.51 -17.35 11.19
CA LEU A 22 -26.16 -16.83 11.02
C LEU A 22 -25.53 -17.68 9.93
N ALA A 23 -25.41 -17.13 8.73
CA ALA A 23 -24.52 -17.65 7.72
C ALA A 23 -23.11 -17.48 8.31
N GLN A 24 -22.68 -18.44 9.12
CA GLN A 24 -21.30 -18.54 9.56
C GLN A 24 -20.50 -18.62 8.26
N SER A 25 -19.79 -17.53 7.95
CA SER A 25 -18.82 -17.52 6.88
C SER A 25 -17.86 -18.67 7.14
N GLN A 26 -17.99 -19.74 6.36
CA GLN A 26 -17.07 -20.87 6.45
C GLN A 26 -15.68 -20.32 6.09
N ALA A 27 -14.73 -20.53 6.99
CA ALA A 27 -13.37 -20.06 6.87
C ALA A 27 -12.42 -21.24 6.83
N TYR A 28 -11.33 -21.09 6.08
CA TYR A 28 -10.23 -22.04 5.99
C TYR A 28 -9.00 -21.40 6.60
N TYR A 29 -8.24 -22.14 7.40
CA TYR A 29 -7.13 -21.57 8.17
C TYR A 29 -5.82 -22.23 7.74
N VAL A 30 -4.77 -21.42 7.61
CA VAL A 30 -3.39 -21.87 7.37
C VAL A 30 -2.47 -21.21 8.38
N ILE A 31 -1.32 -21.80 8.67
CA ILE A 31 -0.33 -21.17 9.55
C ILE A 31 0.73 -20.52 8.67
N GLN A 32 0.85 -19.19 8.72
CA GLN A 32 1.91 -18.49 8.02
C GLN A 32 3.17 -18.52 8.90
N VAL A 33 4.25 -19.13 8.39
CA VAL A 33 5.52 -19.28 9.10
C VAL A 33 6.40 -18.04 8.93
N GLY A 34 6.37 -17.44 7.74
CA GLY A 34 7.14 -16.26 7.39
C GLY A 34 7.41 -16.16 5.89
N THR A 35 8.12 -15.09 5.50
CA THR A 35 8.65 -14.94 4.14
C THR A 35 10.16 -15.14 4.18
N PHE A 36 10.68 -15.97 3.28
CA PHE A 36 12.06 -16.41 3.26
C PHE A 36 12.64 -16.24 1.85
N ILE A 37 13.89 -15.81 1.76
CA ILE A 37 14.67 -15.78 0.52
C ILE A 37 15.26 -17.19 0.32
N ASP A 38 15.23 -17.69 -0.92
CA ASP A 38 15.78 -19.00 -1.31
C ASP A 38 15.26 -20.15 -0.45
N ALA A 39 14.01 -20.05 0.02
CA ALA A 39 13.44 -21.01 0.95
C ALA A 39 13.38 -22.40 0.31
N ARG A 40 14.03 -23.40 0.91
CA ARG A 40 13.98 -24.78 0.45
C ARG A 40 13.18 -25.64 1.41
N PRO A 41 12.57 -26.74 0.93
CA PRO A 41 11.75 -27.62 1.78
C PRO A 41 12.55 -28.21 2.95
N ALA A 42 13.84 -28.46 2.72
CA ALA A 42 14.78 -28.97 3.73
C ALA A 42 14.94 -28.02 4.93
N ASP A 43 14.82 -26.71 4.72
CA ASP A 43 14.96 -25.70 5.77
C ASP A 43 13.80 -25.79 6.79
N PHE A 44 12.67 -26.40 6.39
CA PHE A 44 11.46 -26.56 7.19
C PHE A 44 11.20 -28.00 7.63
N LYS A 45 12.20 -28.88 7.57
CA LYS A 45 12.07 -30.31 7.94
C LYS A 45 11.50 -30.52 9.35
N ALA A 46 11.80 -29.61 10.29
CA ALA A 46 11.28 -29.65 11.65
C ALA A 46 9.75 -29.44 11.76
N LEU A 47 9.13 -28.87 10.72
CA LEU A 47 7.69 -28.57 10.65
C LEU A 47 6.87 -29.68 9.97
N GLN A 48 7.51 -30.52 9.14
CA GLN A 48 6.84 -31.62 8.44
C GLN A 48 6.05 -32.58 9.35
N PRO A 49 6.51 -32.93 10.57
CA PRO A 49 5.74 -33.77 11.48
C PRO A 49 4.47 -33.09 12.03
N ILE A 50 4.36 -31.75 11.93
CA ILE A 50 3.20 -31.00 12.42
C ILE A 50 2.10 -31.00 11.36
N ALA A 51 2.43 -30.59 10.13
CA ALA A 51 1.56 -30.66 8.96
C ALA A 51 2.37 -30.43 7.67
N PHE A 52 1.70 -30.55 6.53
CA PHE A 52 2.30 -30.31 5.22
C PHE A 52 2.82 -28.87 5.10
N VAL A 53 4.09 -28.73 4.71
CA VAL A 53 4.72 -27.43 4.45
C VAL A 53 4.55 -27.12 2.97
N HIS A 54 4.05 -25.93 2.67
CA HIS A 54 3.85 -25.44 1.30
C HIS A 54 4.21 -23.96 1.25
N ALA A 55 4.45 -23.45 0.05
CA ALA A 55 4.89 -22.09 -0.18
C ALA A 55 4.09 -21.43 -1.31
N ARG A 56 4.05 -20.11 -1.25
CA ARG A 56 3.65 -19.26 -2.38
C ARG A 56 4.88 -18.52 -2.87
N ASP A 57 5.18 -18.66 -4.14
CA ASP A 57 6.24 -17.90 -4.80
C ASP A 57 5.80 -16.42 -4.92
N LEU A 58 6.69 -15.51 -4.54
CA LEU A 58 6.49 -14.06 -4.61
C LEU A 58 7.40 -13.41 -5.67
N GLY A 59 8.19 -14.19 -6.41
CA GLY A 59 9.23 -13.74 -7.35
C GLY A 59 10.55 -13.37 -6.67
N ASN A 60 11.63 -13.23 -7.44
CA ASN A 60 12.98 -12.92 -6.93
C ASN A 60 13.44 -13.83 -5.77
N ASN A 61 13.23 -15.15 -5.91
CA ASN A 61 13.53 -16.18 -4.90
C ASN A 61 12.84 -16.01 -3.53
N LEU A 62 11.87 -15.10 -3.40
CA LEU A 62 11.10 -14.94 -2.17
C LEU A 62 9.94 -15.93 -2.12
N ARG A 63 9.84 -16.68 -1.04
CA ARG A 63 8.76 -17.64 -0.79
C ARG A 63 8.08 -17.33 0.52
N GLU A 64 6.75 -17.21 0.48
CA GLU A 64 5.92 -17.14 1.67
C GLU A 64 5.55 -18.56 2.09
N VAL A 65 6.01 -18.99 3.27
CA VAL A 65 5.93 -20.38 3.72
C VAL A 65 4.77 -20.57 4.69
N TYR A 66 4.02 -21.64 4.48
CA TYR A 66 2.82 -22.01 5.17
C TYR A 66 2.88 -23.45 5.70
N VAL A 67 2.17 -23.70 6.80
CA VAL A 67 2.02 -25.03 7.40
C VAL A 67 0.53 -25.37 7.51
N GLY A 68 0.17 -26.51 6.92
CA GLY A 68 -1.14 -27.14 7.05
C GLY A 68 -2.30 -26.39 6.41
N GLY A 69 -3.48 -26.94 6.62
CA GLY A 69 -4.76 -26.44 6.13
C GLY A 69 -5.89 -26.99 6.98
N TYR A 70 -6.57 -26.11 7.69
CA TYR A 70 -7.44 -26.46 8.81
C TYR A 70 -8.87 -25.93 8.60
N PRO A 71 -9.89 -26.74 8.90
CA PRO A 71 -11.29 -26.32 8.82
C PRO A 71 -11.71 -25.46 10.01
N SER A 72 -10.93 -25.44 11.09
CA SER A 72 -11.23 -24.71 12.31
C SER A 72 -10.03 -23.89 12.80
N ARG A 73 -10.32 -22.72 13.37
CA ARG A 73 -9.30 -21.85 13.97
C ARG A 73 -8.60 -22.52 15.14
N ASP A 74 -9.34 -23.27 15.95
CA ASP A 74 -8.80 -23.98 17.13
C ASP A 74 -7.76 -25.05 16.73
N GLU A 75 -8.02 -25.83 15.68
CA GLU A 75 -7.02 -26.77 15.14
C GLU A 75 -5.79 -26.06 14.60
N ALA A 76 -5.98 -24.95 13.89
CA ALA A 76 -4.89 -24.14 13.37
C ALA A 76 -4.03 -23.52 14.49
N GLU A 77 -4.65 -23.01 15.56
CA GLU A 77 -3.92 -22.41 16.70
C GLU A 77 -3.13 -23.46 17.49
N LYS A 78 -3.69 -24.66 17.69
CA LYS A 78 -2.98 -25.79 18.30
C LYS A 78 -1.76 -26.19 17.48
N ALA A 79 -1.86 -26.20 16.16
CA ALA A 79 -0.74 -26.47 15.29
C ALA A 79 0.25 -25.29 15.25
N ALA A 80 -0.21 -24.04 15.26
CA ALA A 80 0.64 -22.85 15.29
C ALA A 80 1.49 -22.78 16.56
N ALA A 81 0.94 -23.18 17.71
CA ALA A 81 1.70 -23.30 18.96
C ALA A 81 2.90 -24.26 18.80
N LYS A 82 2.67 -25.44 18.19
CA LYS A 82 3.76 -26.39 17.90
C LYS A 82 4.78 -25.83 16.90
N VAL A 83 4.34 -25.06 15.90
CA VAL A 83 5.24 -24.38 14.95
C VAL A 83 6.12 -23.35 15.68
N ARG A 84 5.54 -22.57 16.61
CA ARG A 84 6.26 -21.62 17.45
C ARG A 84 7.28 -22.31 18.37
N GLU A 85 6.91 -23.44 18.97
CA GLU A 85 7.83 -24.28 19.78
C GLU A 85 9.02 -24.82 18.97
N LYS A 86 8.90 -24.94 17.64
CA LYS A 86 10.00 -25.33 16.74
C LYS A 86 10.91 -24.16 16.32
N GLY A 87 10.76 -22.99 16.95
CA GLY A 87 11.62 -21.82 16.74
C GLY A 87 11.06 -20.76 15.79
N TYR A 88 9.86 -20.99 15.24
CA TYR A 88 9.17 -20.04 14.36
C TYR A 88 8.23 -19.16 15.17
N ILE A 89 8.80 -18.35 16.07
CA ILE A 89 8.05 -17.59 17.10
C ILE A 89 6.98 -16.64 16.54
N ASN A 90 7.18 -16.17 15.30
CA ASN A 90 6.25 -15.25 14.62
C ASN A 90 5.19 -15.99 13.78
N ALA A 91 5.13 -17.32 13.84
CA ALA A 91 4.13 -18.07 13.09
C ALA A 91 2.73 -17.83 13.66
N PHE A 92 1.80 -17.44 12.79
CA PHE A 92 0.43 -17.09 13.16
C PHE A 92 -0.60 -17.77 12.27
N VAL A 93 -1.81 -17.96 12.81
CA VAL A 93 -2.94 -18.49 12.05
C VAL A 93 -3.50 -17.38 11.15
N GLN A 94 -3.55 -17.67 9.86
CA GLN A 94 -4.16 -16.81 8.86
C GLN A 94 -5.49 -17.38 8.41
N GLU A 95 -6.53 -16.54 8.51
CA GLU A 95 -7.86 -16.85 8.04
C GLU A 95 -7.98 -16.62 6.53
N ARG A 96 -8.58 -17.58 5.83
CA ARG A 96 -8.96 -17.51 4.42
C ARG A 96 -10.48 -17.63 4.33
N LEU A 97 -11.12 -16.51 4.05
CA LEU A 97 -12.56 -16.47 3.84
C LEU A 97 -12.90 -17.19 2.53
N LEU A 98 -13.79 -18.18 2.57
CA LEU A 98 -14.22 -18.86 1.35
C LEU A 98 -14.95 -17.92 0.38
N SER A 99 -15.49 -16.81 0.87
CA SER A 99 -16.09 -15.75 0.05
C SER A 99 -15.08 -15.01 -0.84
N ALA A 100 -13.79 -15.03 -0.50
CA ALA A 100 -12.73 -14.45 -1.33
C ALA A 100 -12.35 -15.34 -2.52
N GLY A 101 -12.76 -16.61 -2.50
CA GLY A 101 -12.54 -17.55 -3.58
C GLY A 101 -13.73 -17.69 -4.51
N GLN A 102 -13.51 -18.35 -5.62
CA GLN A 102 -14.53 -18.62 -6.63
C GLN A 102 -14.73 -20.12 -6.79
N ALA A 103 -15.92 -20.53 -7.21
CA ALA A 103 -16.18 -21.91 -7.59
C ALA A 103 -15.39 -22.25 -8.86
N VAL A 104 -14.44 -23.17 -8.75
CA VAL A 104 -13.60 -23.65 -9.86
C VAL A 104 -13.78 -25.14 -10.04
N ASN A 105 -13.63 -25.61 -11.28
CA ASN A 105 -13.72 -27.03 -11.61
C ASN A 105 -12.32 -27.62 -11.66
N VAL A 106 -12.13 -28.76 -11.02
CA VAL A 106 -10.85 -29.49 -10.97
C VAL A 106 -11.07 -30.96 -11.20
N VAL A 107 -10.03 -31.68 -11.61
CA VAL A 107 -10.01 -33.14 -11.61
C VAL A 107 -9.13 -33.60 -10.46
N GLN A 108 -9.73 -34.27 -9.47
CA GLN A 108 -8.97 -34.90 -8.40
C GLN A 108 -8.42 -36.23 -8.91
N ILE A 109 -7.10 -36.40 -8.79
CA ILE A 109 -6.37 -37.56 -9.31
C ILE A 109 -6.05 -38.53 -8.18
N ALA A 110 -5.69 -38.00 -7.00
CA ALA A 110 -5.30 -38.81 -5.86
C ALA A 110 -5.61 -38.13 -4.52
N THR A 111 -5.66 -38.93 -3.46
CA THR A 111 -5.54 -38.47 -2.08
C THR A 111 -4.36 -39.21 -1.45
N ARG A 112 -3.46 -38.49 -0.79
CA ARG A 112 -2.28 -39.04 -0.11
C ARG A 112 -2.20 -38.52 1.31
N ARG A 113 -1.51 -39.26 2.17
CA ARG A 113 -1.19 -38.75 3.51
C ARG A 113 0.06 -37.88 3.43
N THR A 114 0.06 -36.77 4.14
CA THR A 114 1.16 -35.80 4.13
C THR A 114 2.34 -36.21 5.02
N ASP A 115 2.16 -37.26 5.83
CA ASP A 115 3.20 -37.84 6.70
C ASP A 115 3.93 -39.03 6.07
N LYS A 116 3.62 -39.34 4.81
CA LYS A 116 4.30 -40.36 4.00
C LYS A 116 4.92 -39.70 2.77
N GLU A 117 5.96 -40.33 2.25
CA GLU A 117 6.54 -39.96 0.96
C GLU A 117 5.49 -40.06 -0.15
N ILE A 118 5.48 -39.07 -1.04
CA ILE A 118 4.55 -38.97 -2.16
C ILE A 118 5.38 -38.99 -3.44
N GLU A 119 5.09 -39.95 -4.32
CA GLU A 119 5.72 -40.11 -5.63
C GLU A 119 5.25 -39.02 -6.60
N TRP A 120 5.77 -37.80 -6.45
CA TRP A 120 5.30 -36.62 -7.18
C TRP A 120 5.42 -36.76 -8.70
N GLU A 121 6.50 -37.39 -9.18
CA GLU A 121 6.74 -37.65 -10.60
C GLU A 121 5.61 -38.46 -11.26
N GLU A 122 4.97 -39.36 -10.51
CA GLU A 122 3.83 -40.11 -11.02
C GLU A 122 2.67 -39.18 -11.33
N PHE A 123 2.38 -38.18 -10.47
CA PHE A 123 1.23 -37.29 -10.64
C PHE A 123 1.47 -36.16 -11.63
N MET A 124 2.71 -35.69 -11.77
CA MET A 124 3.05 -34.56 -12.65
C MET A 124 2.76 -34.85 -14.13
N LYS A 125 2.66 -36.13 -14.52
CA LYS A 125 2.23 -36.56 -15.86
C LYS A 125 0.80 -36.12 -16.20
N ALA A 126 -0.03 -35.82 -15.20
CA ALA A 126 -1.41 -35.39 -15.41
C ALA A 126 -1.54 -33.91 -15.84
N GLY A 127 -0.52 -33.09 -15.57
CA GLY A 127 -0.48 -31.65 -15.85
C GLY A 127 -0.01 -30.84 -14.64
N GLU A 128 -0.29 -29.54 -14.65
CA GLU A 128 -0.06 -28.65 -13.50
C GLU A 128 -0.87 -29.14 -12.28
N LEU A 129 -0.19 -29.24 -11.14
CA LEU A 129 -0.76 -29.84 -9.93
C LEU A 129 -1.08 -28.79 -8.88
N PHE A 130 -2.20 -29.01 -8.21
CA PHE A 130 -2.64 -28.27 -7.05
C PHE A 130 -2.96 -29.23 -5.91
N GLY A 131 -2.71 -28.79 -4.68
CA GLY A 131 -3.09 -29.51 -3.49
C GLY A 131 -4.32 -28.89 -2.83
N ILE A 132 -5.13 -29.73 -2.20
CA ILE A 132 -6.15 -29.31 -1.23
C ILE A 132 -5.86 -30.05 0.08
N LEU A 133 -5.46 -29.29 1.12
CA LEU A 133 -5.14 -29.86 2.42
C LEU A 133 -6.40 -30.08 3.25
N SER A 134 -6.42 -31.20 3.98
CA SER A 134 -7.46 -31.55 4.92
C SER A 134 -6.84 -32.37 6.04
N GLY A 135 -6.36 -31.68 7.08
CA GLY A 135 -5.62 -32.30 8.17
C GLY A 135 -4.32 -32.95 7.67
N ASN A 136 -4.19 -34.27 7.85
CA ASN A 136 -3.02 -35.05 7.41
C ASN A 136 -3.15 -35.62 5.99
N LEU A 137 -4.15 -35.17 5.22
CA LEU A 137 -4.38 -35.60 3.86
C LEU A 137 -4.17 -34.44 2.89
N ILE A 138 -3.60 -34.75 1.73
CA ILE A 138 -3.58 -33.87 0.57
C ILE A 138 -4.37 -34.53 -0.56
N LYS A 139 -5.36 -33.81 -1.10
CA LYS A 139 -6.02 -34.18 -2.35
C LYS A 139 -5.26 -33.51 -3.48
N ILE A 140 -4.67 -34.32 -4.35
CA ILE A 140 -3.90 -33.86 -5.52
C ILE A 140 -4.88 -33.72 -6.68
N VAL A 141 -4.92 -32.52 -7.25
CA VAL A 141 -5.84 -32.15 -8.33
C VAL A 141 -5.10 -31.47 -9.48
N THR A 142 -5.69 -31.50 -10.67
CA THR A 142 -5.28 -30.73 -11.85
C THR A 142 -6.43 -29.83 -12.31
N GLY A 143 -6.12 -28.76 -13.03
CA GLY A 143 -7.03 -27.66 -13.38
C GLY A 143 -6.41 -26.30 -13.01
N PRO A 144 -7.21 -25.27 -12.68
CA PRO A 144 -8.67 -25.19 -12.80
C PRO A 144 -9.14 -25.16 -14.27
N TYR A 145 -10.34 -25.68 -14.51
CA TYR A 145 -10.99 -25.70 -15.83
C TYR A 145 -12.14 -24.68 -15.91
N ASN A 146 -12.35 -24.12 -17.11
CA ASN A 146 -13.40 -23.12 -17.37
C ASN A 146 -14.83 -23.65 -17.15
N SER A 147 -15.05 -24.96 -17.17
CA SER A 147 -16.36 -25.57 -16.91
C SER A 147 -16.22 -27.00 -16.36
N LEU A 148 -17.30 -27.51 -15.75
CA LEU A 148 -17.36 -28.89 -15.28
C LEU A 148 -17.28 -29.88 -16.44
N ASP A 149 -17.81 -29.54 -17.61
CA ASP A 149 -17.73 -30.39 -18.80
C ASP A 149 -16.31 -30.45 -19.35
N ALA A 150 -15.56 -29.34 -19.34
CA ALA A 150 -14.14 -29.33 -19.66
C ALA A 150 -13.33 -30.20 -18.66
N ALA A 151 -13.64 -30.14 -17.36
CA ALA A 151 -13.03 -31.01 -16.36
C ALA A 151 -13.38 -32.49 -16.60
N LYS A 152 -14.61 -32.83 -16.99
CA LYS A 152 -15.02 -34.20 -17.32
C LYS A 152 -14.35 -34.73 -18.58
N GLU A 153 -14.15 -33.89 -19.60
CA GLU A 153 -13.39 -34.28 -20.79
C GLU A 153 -11.93 -34.58 -20.43
N ASP A 154 -11.28 -33.71 -19.64
CA ASP A 154 -9.89 -33.97 -19.23
C ASP A 154 -9.79 -35.16 -18.26
N GLN A 155 -10.79 -35.39 -17.42
CA GLN A 155 -10.91 -36.59 -16.58
C GLN A 155 -10.87 -37.87 -17.42
N LYS A 156 -11.53 -37.92 -18.60
CA LYS A 156 -11.47 -39.11 -19.48
C LYS A 156 -10.05 -39.35 -19.97
N ARG A 157 -9.31 -38.31 -20.34
CA ARG A 157 -7.89 -38.40 -20.74
C ARG A 157 -7.05 -38.91 -19.57
N ILE A 158 -7.21 -38.32 -18.39
CA ILE A 158 -6.46 -38.68 -17.17
C ILE A 158 -6.72 -40.14 -16.79
N ARG A 159 -7.97 -40.64 -16.86
CA ARG A 159 -8.27 -42.06 -16.61
C ARG A 159 -7.57 -43.01 -17.59
N LYS A 160 -7.43 -42.63 -18.87
CA LYS A 160 -6.67 -43.40 -19.87
C LYS A 160 -5.17 -43.44 -19.57
N MET A 161 -4.64 -42.46 -18.84
CA MET A 161 -3.24 -42.42 -18.41
C MET A 161 -2.93 -43.30 -17.19
N GLY A 162 -3.93 -43.95 -16.60
CA GLY A 162 -3.76 -44.90 -15.50
C GLY A 162 -4.43 -44.48 -14.19
N TYR A 163 -4.86 -43.22 -14.04
CA TYR A 163 -5.56 -42.75 -12.85
C TYR A 163 -7.06 -43.09 -12.91
N LYS A 164 -7.38 -44.38 -12.82
CA LYS A 164 -8.75 -44.92 -13.02
C LYS A 164 -9.80 -44.27 -12.11
N ASP A 165 -9.40 -43.88 -10.91
CA ASP A 165 -10.28 -43.28 -9.91
C ASP A 165 -10.40 -41.75 -10.02
N ALA A 166 -9.76 -41.11 -11.02
CA ALA A 166 -9.82 -39.67 -11.18
C ALA A 166 -11.27 -39.20 -11.42
N PHE A 167 -11.66 -38.09 -10.78
CA PHE A 167 -13.00 -37.54 -10.90
C PHE A 167 -13.04 -36.01 -10.94
N ALA A 168 -13.90 -35.47 -11.81
CA ALA A 168 -14.16 -34.03 -11.88
C ALA A 168 -15.07 -33.59 -10.73
N LYS A 169 -14.75 -32.46 -10.10
CA LYS A 169 -15.56 -31.84 -9.05
C LYS A 169 -15.43 -30.32 -9.07
N ALA A 170 -16.43 -29.63 -8.54
CA ALA A 170 -16.30 -28.24 -8.17
C ALA A 170 -15.62 -28.11 -6.80
N THR A 171 -14.82 -27.06 -6.62
CA THR A 171 -14.25 -26.67 -5.33
C THR A 171 -14.08 -25.16 -5.27
N ASN A 172 -13.75 -24.63 -4.10
CA ASN A 172 -13.45 -23.22 -3.94
C ASN A 172 -11.95 -22.99 -4.20
N SER A 173 -11.59 -21.99 -5.00
CA SER A 173 -10.20 -21.68 -5.33
C SER A 173 -9.33 -21.35 -4.12
N VAL A 174 -9.90 -20.92 -2.99
CA VAL A 174 -9.19 -20.69 -1.72
C VAL A 174 -8.50 -21.95 -1.18
N TYR A 175 -9.04 -23.13 -1.51
CA TYR A 175 -8.44 -24.40 -1.09
C TYR A 175 -7.26 -24.84 -1.96
N LEU A 176 -7.08 -24.23 -3.14
CA LEU A 176 -6.05 -24.61 -4.08
C LEU A 176 -4.74 -23.90 -3.72
N HIS A 177 -3.69 -24.70 -3.48
CA HIS A 177 -2.32 -24.22 -3.50
C HIS A 177 -1.56 -24.94 -4.61
N THR A 178 -0.73 -24.21 -5.34
CA THR A 178 0.11 -24.77 -6.40
C THR A 178 1.13 -25.73 -5.80
N LEU A 179 1.37 -26.87 -6.44
CA LEU A 179 2.41 -27.82 -6.08
C LEU A 179 3.62 -27.58 -7.00
N SER A 180 4.54 -26.74 -6.55
CA SER A 180 5.75 -26.31 -7.24
C SER A 180 6.95 -27.20 -6.89
N GLU A 181 8.14 -26.85 -7.40
CA GLU A 181 9.41 -27.48 -6.99
C GLU A 181 9.62 -27.44 -5.46
N PHE A 182 9.06 -26.45 -4.76
CA PHE A 182 9.11 -26.42 -3.29
C PHE A 182 8.35 -27.61 -2.69
N GLU A 183 7.13 -27.89 -3.10
CA GLU A 183 6.36 -28.98 -2.50
C GLU A 183 6.81 -30.36 -3.00
N THR A 184 7.16 -30.45 -4.28
CA THR A 184 7.42 -31.72 -4.95
C THR A 184 8.89 -32.15 -4.84
N GLY A 185 9.82 -31.21 -4.70
CA GLY A 185 11.26 -31.45 -4.86
C GLY A 185 11.67 -31.86 -6.27
N VAL A 186 10.72 -31.91 -7.22
CA VAL A 186 10.96 -32.28 -8.61
C VAL A 186 11.13 -31.00 -9.41
N LYS A 187 12.34 -30.79 -9.93
CA LYS A 187 12.62 -29.69 -10.85
C LYS A 187 11.80 -29.92 -12.12
N GLN A 188 10.90 -28.99 -12.42
CA GLN A 188 10.18 -29.03 -13.69
C GLN A 188 11.19 -28.71 -14.80
N ASP A 189 11.30 -29.61 -15.79
CA ASP A 189 12.07 -29.32 -16.99
C ASP A 189 11.52 -28.04 -17.63
N LEU A 190 12.41 -27.17 -18.12
CA LEU A 190 12.04 -26.01 -18.92
C LEU A 190 11.34 -26.52 -20.18
N ILE A 191 10.00 -26.61 -20.15
CA ILE A 191 9.24 -27.20 -21.25
C ILE A 191 9.48 -26.36 -22.52
N PRO A 192 10.04 -26.95 -23.59
CA PRO A 192 10.03 -26.32 -24.89
C PRO A 192 8.59 -26.19 -25.37
N ILE A 193 8.24 -25.02 -25.91
CA ILE A 193 6.92 -24.71 -26.47
C ILE A 193 6.48 -25.83 -27.42
N ALA A 194 5.59 -26.71 -26.94
CA ALA A 194 4.89 -27.69 -27.75
C ALA A 194 3.45 -27.21 -27.95
N PHE A 195 3.13 -26.88 -29.19
CA PHE A 195 1.77 -26.66 -29.65
C PHE A 195 1.02 -27.99 -29.63
N GLU A 196 0.16 -28.23 -28.63
CA GLU A 196 -0.99 -29.12 -28.80
C GLU A 196 -2.25 -28.54 -28.13
N GLN A 197 -3.33 -28.57 -28.90
CA GLN A 197 -4.68 -28.18 -28.51
C GLN A 197 -5.19 -29.05 -27.36
N SER A 198 -5.52 -28.46 -26.21
CA SER A 198 -6.43 -29.08 -25.24
C SER A 198 -7.22 -28.02 -24.49
N GLY A 199 -8.54 -28.24 -24.35
CA GLY A 199 -9.54 -27.21 -24.17
C GLY A 199 -9.53 -26.47 -22.83
N GLY A 200 -9.78 -25.16 -22.91
CA GLY A 200 -10.40 -24.36 -21.84
C GLY A 200 -9.64 -24.29 -20.51
N ARG A 201 -8.30 -24.35 -20.51
CA ARG A 201 -7.49 -24.01 -19.34
C ARG A 201 -7.39 -22.48 -19.19
N VAL A 202 -7.39 -21.98 -17.97
CA VAL A 202 -7.04 -20.57 -17.68
C VAL A 202 -5.50 -20.43 -17.79
N PRO A 203 -4.95 -19.45 -18.52
CA PRO A 203 -3.49 -19.31 -18.63
C PRO A 203 -2.87 -18.82 -17.31
N THR A 204 -1.89 -19.56 -16.80
CA THR A 204 -0.93 -19.12 -15.76
C THR A 204 0.42 -18.91 -16.44
N ALA A 205 1.05 -17.73 -16.30
CA ALA A 205 2.29 -17.38 -17.00
C ALA A 205 3.50 -17.29 -16.04
N PRO A 206 4.68 -17.80 -16.43
CA PRO A 206 5.95 -17.27 -15.94
C PRO A 206 7.07 -17.12 -17.02
N ALA A 207 7.88 -16.05 -16.92
CA ALA A 207 9.36 -16.08 -16.83
C ALA A 207 10.02 -14.68 -16.93
N GLU A 208 10.95 -14.41 -15.99
CA GLU A 208 11.83 -13.25 -15.80
C GLU A 208 13.07 -13.25 -16.73
N PRO A 209 13.83 -12.12 -16.81
CA PRO A 209 15.26 -12.12 -17.10
C PRO A 209 16.13 -12.03 -15.82
N THR A 210 17.21 -12.82 -15.81
CA THR A 210 18.20 -13.03 -14.74
C THR A 210 19.21 -11.89 -14.56
N VAL A 211 19.63 -11.60 -13.31
CA VAL A 211 20.93 -10.96 -12.98
C VAL A 211 21.48 -11.50 -11.66
N GLN A 212 22.81 -11.63 -11.61
CA GLN A 212 23.66 -12.35 -10.67
C GLN A 212 23.81 -11.73 -9.26
N ASP A 213 24.06 -12.67 -8.36
CA ASP A 213 24.47 -12.70 -6.95
C ASP A 213 25.58 -11.74 -6.47
N TYR A 214 25.41 -11.21 -5.25
CA TYR A 214 26.48 -11.01 -4.27
C TYR A 214 25.92 -11.05 -2.82
N ASP A 215 26.21 -12.15 -2.12
CA ASP A 215 26.05 -12.36 -0.68
C ASP A 215 26.89 -11.38 0.19
N VAL A 216 26.29 -10.87 1.28
CA VAL A 216 26.97 -10.70 2.60
C VAL A 216 25.95 -10.91 3.74
N LEU A 217 26.22 -11.91 4.58
CA LEU A 217 25.50 -12.26 5.80
C LEU A 217 25.82 -11.31 6.97
N ILE A 218 24.81 -10.89 7.75
CA ILE A 218 24.98 -10.49 9.15
C ILE A 218 23.87 -11.14 10.01
N ALA A 219 24.29 -11.80 11.08
CA ALA A 219 23.45 -12.53 12.04
C ALA A 219 22.64 -11.62 12.99
N ARG A 220 21.48 -12.12 13.45
CA ARG A 220 20.50 -11.49 14.36
C ARG A 220 20.92 -11.46 15.83
N THR A 221 20.39 -10.50 16.60
CA THR A 221 19.62 -10.66 17.89
C THR A 221 19.28 -9.27 18.51
N PRO A 222 18.42 -9.13 19.55
CA PRO A 222 16.99 -9.49 19.65
C PRO A 222 16.06 -8.35 20.19
N GLU A 223 14.75 -8.52 19.90
CA GLU A 223 13.53 -8.05 20.61
C GLU A 223 13.21 -6.55 20.85
N ALA A 224 12.01 -6.15 20.41
CA ALA A 224 11.04 -5.47 21.27
C ALA A 224 9.60 -5.77 20.81
N ASN A 225 8.76 -6.14 21.78
CA ASN A 225 7.33 -6.45 21.68
C ASN A 225 6.52 -5.34 21.01
N VAL A 226 5.61 -5.71 20.10
CA VAL A 226 4.43 -4.91 19.77
C VAL A 226 3.21 -5.82 19.73
N THR A 227 2.30 -5.57 20.66
CA THR A 227 0.94 -6.08 20.73
C THR A 227 0.04 -5.43 19.68
N ASP A 228 -0.89 -6.23 19.16
CA ASP A 228 -2.14 -5.87 18.47
C ASP A 228 -2.03 -5.45 16.98
N TYR A 229 -2.25 -6.41 16.06
CA TYR A 229 -2.41 -6.16 14.63
C TYR A 229 -3.88 -6.27 14.23
N SER A 230 -4.53 -5.12 14.15
CA SER A 230 -5.75 -4.89 13.36
C SER A 230 -5.41 -4.99 11.88
N TYR A 231 -6.17 -5.81 11.13
CA TYR A 231 -6.10 -5.84 9.66
C TYR A 231 -6.72 -4.56 9.07
N GLY A 232 -5.91 -3.51 9.01
CA GLY A 232 -6.09 -2.37 8.12
C GLY A 232 -4.80 -2.17 7.33
N ALA A 233 -4.88 -1.63 6.12
CA ALA A 233 -3.70 -1.01 5.50
C ALA A 233 -3.03 -0.08 6.53
N PRO A 234 -1.69 0.11 6.52
CA PRO A 234 -1.10 1.12 7.38
C PRO A 234 -1.88 2.41 7.17
N ALA A 235 -2.21 3.11 8.26
CA ALA A 235 -2.69 4.47 8.16
C ALA A 235 -1.73 5.24 7.22
N ALA A 236 -2.22 6.26 6.52
CA ALA A 236 -1.44 7.06 5.55
C ALA A 236 -0.23 7.83 6.16
N THR A 237 0.30 7.35 7.28
CA THR A 237 1.04 8.08 8.31
C THR A 237 2.39 7.42 8.66
N SER A 238 2.78 6.29 8.07
CA SER A 238 4.14 5.75 8.27
C SER A 238 4.54 4.69 7.25
N TYR A 239 5.34 5.10 6.26
CA TYR A 239 6.17 4.20 5.45
C TYR A 239 7.56 4.10 6.12
N ASN A 240 8.14 2.92 6.27
CA ASN A 240 9.50 2.63 6.70
C ASN A 240 10.46 2.62 5.50
N TYR A 241 11.33 3.62 5.50
CA TYR A 241 12.18 4.02 4.37
C TYR A 241 13.65 3.62 4.57
N THR A 242 14.33 3.36 3.44
CA THR A 242 15.79 3.39 3.32
C THR A 242 16.21 4.67 2.59
N PRO A 243 17.23 5.42 3.05
CA PRO A 243 17.60 6.70 2.43
C PRO A 243 18.05 6.54 0.96
N GLY A 244 17.44 7.31 0.06
CA GLY A 244 17.87 7.43 -1.34
C GLY A 244 18.98 8.49 -1.52
N PRO A 245 19.68 8.49 -2.68
CA PRO A 245 20.77 9.42 -2.95
C PRO A 245 20.29 10.87 -3.04
N ALA A 246 21.13 11.78 -2.54
CA ALA A 246 20.90 13.22 -2.53
C ALA A 246 20.80 13.77 -3.96
N THR A 247 19.71 14.45 -4.29
CA THR A 247 19.65 15.31 -5.49
C THR A 247 19.37 16.75 -5.08
N ALA A 248 20.13 17.67 -5.66
CA ALA A 248 20.01 19.10 -5.43
C ALA A 248 18.63 19.67 -5.85
N ARG A 249 18.22 20.71 -5.13
CA ARG A 249 17.11 21.67 -5.33
C ARG A 249 16.27 21.54 -6.62
N PRO A 250 14.94 21.55 -6.50
CA PRO A 250 14.07 22.19 -7.49
C PRO A 250 13.56 23.54 -6.97
N ALA A 251 13.49 24.54 -7.85
CA ALA A 251 12.54 25.64 -7.69
C ALA A 251 11.09 25.08 -7.69
N ALA A 252 10.10 25.88 -7.27
CA ALA A 252 8.68 25.51 -7.37
C ALA A 252 8.42 24.74 -8.68
N PRO A 253 7.91 23.51 -8.61
CA PRO A 253 8.09 22.54 -9.69
C PRO A 253 7.22 22.97 -10.88
N SER A 254 7.85 23.21 -12.02
CA SER A 254 7.16 23.18 -13.30
C SER A 254 6.46 21.83 -13.45
N LEU A 255 5.21 21.83 -13.87
CA LEU A 255 4.43 20.62 -14.18
C LEU A 255 5.30 19.61 -14.98
N PRO A 256 5.56 18.39 -14.46
CA PRO A 256 6.47 17.44 -15.10
C PRO A 256 6.03 17.11 -16.54
N ASN A 257 6.94 17.13 -17.52
CA ASN A 257 6.62 16.62 -18.85
C ASN A 257 6.32 15.13 -18.81
N ILE A 258 5.30 14.67 -19.54
CA ILE A 258 4.98 13.25 -19.63
C ILE A 258 5.85 12.59 -20.69
N ARG A 259 6.65 11.60 -20.29
CA ARG A 259 7.46 10.78 -21.21
C ARG A 259 6.58 9.86 -22.04
N ALA A 260 6.51 10.11 -23.35
CA ALA A 260 5.71 9.32 -24.30
C ALA A 260 6.32 7.95 -24.63
N ASP A 261 7.61 7.78 -24.42
CA ASP A 261 8.41 6.59 -24.71
C ASP A 261 8.44 5.57 -23.55
N VAL A 262 7.80 5.88 -22.42
CA VAL A 262 7.73 4.99 -21.26
C VAL A 262 6.37 4.31 -21.21
N LYS A 263 6.37 2.97 -21.26
CA LYS A 263 5.17 2.14 -21.12
C LYS A 263 4.75 2.00 -19.66
N ARG A 264 3.46 2.20 -19.34
CA ARG A 264 2.97 2.19 -17.94
C ARG A 264 1.60 1.54 -17.78
N ALA A 265 1.37 0.92 -16.63
CA ALA A 265 0.06 0.39 -16.25
C ALA A 265 -0.99 1.51 -16.06
N SER A 266 -0.58 2.66 -15.51
CA SER A 266 -1.42 3.86 -15.37
C SER A 266 -1.98 4.33 -16.72
N VAL A 267 -1.14 4.33 -17.76
CA VAL A 267 -1.54 4.70 -19.12
C VAL A 267 -2.47 3.64 -19.73
N VAL A 268 -2.19 2.34 -19.53
CA VAL A 268 -3.09 1.26 -19.97
C VAL A 268 -4.48 1.46 -19.37
N SER A 269 -4.56 1.73 -18.07
CA SER A 269 -5.84 1.98 -17.37
C SER A 269 -6.54 3.24 -17.88
N LEU A 270 -5.80 4.34 -18.08
CA LEU A 270 -6.34 5.56 -18.67
C LEU A 270 -6.90 5.34 -20.07
N GLN A 271 -6.12 4.71 -20.96
CA GLN A 271 -6.54 4.37 -22.32
C GLN A 271 -7.77 3.46 -22.32
N THR A 272 -7.86 2.52 -21.38
CA THR A 272 -9.02 1.63 -21.23
C THR A 272 -10.29 2.42 -20.91
N VAL A 273 -10.22 3.35 -19.96
CA VAL A 273 -11.36 4.21 -19.60
C VAL A 273 -11.73 5.14 -20.75
N LEU A 274 -10.75 5.81 -21.37
CA LEU A 274 -10.98 6.69 -22.51
C LEU A 274 -11.57 5.95 -23.72
N LYS A 275 -11.20 4.68 -23.92
CA LYS A 275 -11.73 3.86 -25.01
C LYS A 275 -13.17 3.42 -24.75
N ALA A 276 -13.50 3.05 -23.50
CA ALA A 276 -14.87 2.72 -23.10
C ALA A 276 -15.83 3.91 -23.33
N GLU A 277 -15.33 5.14 -23.19
CA GLU A 277 -16.07 6.38 -23.42
C GLU A 277 -15.96 6.89 -24.87
N ASN A 278 -15.41 6.09 -25.79
CA ASN A 278 -15.21 6.43 -27.20
C ASN A 278 -14.35 7.69 -27.46
N ALA A 279 -13.58 8.14 -26.47
CA ALA A 279 -12.65 9.25 -26.59
C ALA A 279 -11.30 8.82 -27.19
N TYR A 280 -10.93 7.54 -27.03
CA TYR A 280 -9.70 6.95 -27.55
C TYR A 280 -10.00 5.77 -28.49
N THR A 281 -9.63 5.89 -29.77
CA THR A 281 -9.97 4.89 -30.80
C THR A 281 -8.82 3.94 -31.16
N ALA A 282 -7.58 4.30 -30.81
CA ALA A 282 -6.41 3.49 -31.10
C ALA A 282 -6.29 2.25 -30.18
N THR A 283 -5.28 1.41 -30.43
CA THR A 283 -4.98 0.23 -29.61
C THR A 283 -4.47 0.66 -28.23
N ILE A 284 -4.82 -0.10 -27.20
CA ILE A 284 -4.31 0.10 -25.84
C ILE A 284 -2.88 -0.46 -25.81
N ASP A 285 -1.89 0.41 -25.67
CA ASP A 285 -0.47 0.08 -25.78
C ASP A 285 0.34 0.47 -24.54
N GLY A 286 -0.25 1.28 -23.65
CA GLY A 286 0.39 1.76 -22.43
C GLY A 286 1.39 2.90 -22.63
N TYR A 287 1.49 3.49 -23.83
CA TYR A 287 2.33 4.66 -24.10
C TYR A 287 1.52 5.95 -24.11
N TYR A 288 2.01 6.98 -23.41
CA TYR A 288 1.33 8.28 -23.38
C TYR A 288 1.70 9.11 -24.63
N GLY A 289 1.25 8.64 -25.79
CA GLY A 289 1.45 9.34 -27.06
C GLY A 289 0.43 10.46 -27.29
N ASN A 290 0.57 11.16 -28.43
CA ASN A 290 -0.35 12.23 -28.85
C ASN A 290 -1.81 11.79 -28.85
N GLY A 291 -2.11 10.55 -29.24
CA GLY A 291 -3.47 10.01 -29.22
C GLY A 291 -4.08 9.95 -27.82
N THR A 292 -3.32 9.52 -26.81
CA THR A 292 -3.79 9.50 -25.42
C THR A 292 -3.95 10.91 -24.87
N ALA A 293 -3.00 11.80 -25.15
CA ALA A 293 -3.09 13.21 -24.75
C ALA A 293 -4.34 13.90 -25.34
N SER A 294 -4.57 13.74 -26.65
CA SER A 294 -5.74 14.30 -27.33
C SER A 294 -7.05 13.70 -26.81
N ALA A 295 -7.10 12.39 -26.54
CA ALA A 295 -8.28 11.73 -25.99
C ALA A 295 -8.60 12.23 -24.58
N TYR A 296 -7.59 12.39 -23.72
CA TYR A 296 -7.75 12.98 -22.38
C TYR A 296 -8.30 14.41 -22.45
N GLN A 297 -7.70 15.26 -23.29
CA GLN A 297 -8.17 16.65 -23.48
C GLN A 297 -9.59 16.71 -24.05
N ALA A 298 -9.94 15.84 -25.00
CA ALA A 298 -11.29 15.74 -25.53
C ALA A 298 -12.28 15.31 -24.45
N MET A 299 -11.89 14.40 -23.55
CA MET A 299 -12.72 13.96 -22.43
C MET A 299 -12.98 15.11 -21.45
N LEU A 300 -11.96 15.90 -21.10
CA LEU A 300 -12.12 17.10 -20.27
C LEU A 300 -13.09 18.12 -20.88
N GLN A 301 -13.15 18.25 -22.20
CA GLN A 301 -14.04 19.19 -22.88
C GLN A 301 -15.46 18.66 -23.11
N LYS A 302 -15.64 17.36 -23.26
CA LYS A 302 -16.93 16.75 -23.60
C LYS A 302 -17.71 16.27 -22.39
N ASP A 303 -17.03 15.70 -21.40
CA ASP A 303 -17.70 15.13 -20.23
C ASP A 303 -18.19 16.24 -19.29
N ARG A 304 -19.52 16.26 -19.05
CA ARG A 304 -20.17 17.29 -18.23
C ARG A 304 -19.72 17.24 -16.76
N THR A 305 -19.43 16.04 -16.25
CA THR A 305 -19.01 15.83 -14.86
C THR A 305 -17.60 16.37 -14.66
N LEU A 306 -16.67 16.03 -15.54
CA LEU A 306 -15.29 16.53 -15.51
C LEU A 306 -15.26 18.07 -15.61
N ARG A 307 -16.04 18.66 -16.52
CA ARG A 307 -16.13 20.13 -16.62
C ARG A 307 -16.64 20.80 -15.36
N ARG A 308 -17.64 20.20 -14.69
CA ARG A 308 -18.18 20.74 -13.44
C ARG A 308 -17.11 20.73 -12.35
N TYR A 309 -16.39 19.62 -12.20
CA TYR A 309 -15.33 19.53 -11.20
C TYR A 309 -14.09 20.35 -11.57
N GLN A 310 -13.81 20.57 -12.84
CA GLN A 310 -12.75 21.48 -13.26
C GLN A 310 -13.06 22.92 -12.86
N ALA A 311 -14.30 23.39 -13.11
CA ALA A 311 -14.73 24.71 -12.65
C ALA A 311 -14.71 24.85 -11.12
N LEU A 312 -15.04 23.78 -10.38
CA LEU A 312 -14.92 23.75 -8.92
C LEU A 312 -13.45 23.79 -8.46
N ALA A 313 -12.58 23.04 -9.12
CA ALA A 313 -11.16 23.00 -8.82
C ALA A 313 -10.44 24.33 -9.11
N GLU A 314 -10.97 25.12 -10.05
CA GLU A 314 -10.48 26.46 -10.38
C GLU A 314 -11.02 27.53 -9.41
N SER A 315 -12.20 27.34 -8.81
CA SER A 315 -12.81 28.29 -7.86
C SER A 315 -12.38 28.10 -6.41
N VAL A 316 -11.85 26.92 -6.08
CA VAL A 316 -11.22 26.64 -4.79
C VAL A 316 -9.73 26.95 -4.93
N ASP A 317 -9.31 28.14 -4.49
CA ASP A 317 -7.88 28.48 -4.41
C ASP A 317 -7.13 27.38 -3.64
N ALA A 318 -6.08 26.84 -4.27
CA ALA A 318 -5.25 25.74 -3.76
C ALA A 318 -4.34 26.14 -2.58
N SER A 319 -4.59 27.28 -1.97
CA SER A 319 -4.28 27.49 -0.57
C SER A 319 -5.51 27.07 0.20
N GLY A 320 -5.48 25.87 0.80
CA GLY A 320 -6.22 25.67 2.04
C GLY A 320 -5.81 26.80 2.98
N ASN A 321 -6.59 27.89 2.99
CA ASN A 321 -6.21 29.07 3.72
C ASN A 321 -6.34 28.67 5.19
N PRO A 322 -5.24 28.77 5.95
CA PRO A 322 -5.15 28.28 7.30
C PRO A 322 -6.20 29.01 8.13
N GLY A 323 -6.78 28.31 9.11
CA GLY A 323 -7.32 29.02 10.26
C GLY A 323 -6.24 30.01 10.73
N VAL A 324 -6.55 31.31 10.63
CA VAL A 324 -5.69 32.48 10.91
C VAL A 324 -4.28 32.10 11.38
N ALA A 325 -3.35 31.91 10.44
CA ALA A 325 -1.96 31.64 10.79
C ALA A 325 -1.45 32.80 11.68
N SER A 326 -0.93 32.48 12.87
CA SER A 326 -0.41 33.48 13.81
C SER A 326 0.64 34.37 13.15
N GLU A 327 0.82 35.59 13.65
CA GLU A 327 1.85 36.52 13.13
C GLU A 327 3.25 35.87 13.08
N LEU A 328 3.56 35.04 14.07
CA LEU A 328 4.78 34.26 14.12
C LEU A 328 4.85 33.19 13.02
N GLN A 329 3.76 32.46 12.74
CA GLN A 329 3.72 31.52 11.63
C GLN A 329 3.94 32.23 10.28
N GLN A 330 3.35 33.41 10.09
CA GLN A 330 3.53 34.21 8.87
C GLN A 330 4.99 34.67 8.71
N ALA A 331 5.63 35.10 9.80
CA ALA A 331 7.05 35.45 9.79
C ALA A 331 7.94 34.23 9.46
N ILE A 332 7.67 33.06 10.04
CA ILE A 332 8.39 31.81 9.74
C ILE A 332 8.21 31.42 8.26
N ASN A 333 7.00 31.54 7.73
CA ASN A 333 6.71 31.25 6.32
C ASN A 333 7.44 32.17 5.35
N GLY A 334 7.42 33.47 5.62
CA GLY A 334 8.02 34.50 4.78
C GLY A 334 9.52 34.68 4.96
N LEU A 335 10.18 33.87 5.81
CA LEU A 335 11.54 34.13 6.27
C LEU A 335 12.59 34.30 5.15
N LEU A 336 12.38 33.64 4.01
CA LEU A 336 13.29 33.72 2.85
C LEU A 336 12.88 34.75 1.79
N SER A 337 11.65 35.26 1.85
CA SER A 337 11.05 36.08 0.80
C SER A 337 10.63 37.47 1.27
N ASP A 338 10.47 37.68 2.57
CA ASP A 338 10.01 38.91 3.19
C ASP A 338 11.11 39.50 4.08
N ALA A 339 11.61 40.67 3.68
CA ALA A 339 12.68 41.36 4.40
C ALA A 339 12.31 41.72 5.86
N ALA A 340 11.01 41.87 6.17
CA ALA A 340 10.52 42.18 7.51
C ALA A 340 10.23 40.92 8.35
N ALA A 341 10.32 39.72 7.78
CA ALA A 341 10.07 38.47 8.50
C ALA A 341 11.09 38.25 9.62
N PHE A 342 12.38 38.50 9.35
CA PHE A 342 13.42 38.34 10.37
C PHE A 342 13.20 39.28 11.57
N SER A 343 12.90 40.56 11.32
CA SER A 343 12.62 41.52 12.40
C SER A 343 11.43 41.12 13.27
N ARG A 344 10.40 40.49 12.69
CA ARG A 344 9.27 39.94 13.46
C ARG A 344 9.67 38.74 14.32
N LEU A 345 10.59 37.89 13.86
CA LEU A 345 11.15 36.83 14.71
C LEU A 345 11.95 37.40 15.89
N GLU A 346 12.68 38.50 15.70
CA GLU A 346 13.46 39.13 16.77
C GLU A 346 12.60 39.71 17.90
N GLN A 347 11.36 40.08 17.60
CA GLN A 347 10.40 40.60 18.58
C GLN A 347 9.71 39.50 19.39
N SER A 348 9.86 38.23 18.99
CA SER A 348 9.23 37.09 19.65
C SER A 348 10.23 36.34 20.55
N ASN A 349 9.80 36.03 21.77
CA ASN A 349 10.51 35.13 22.69
C ASN A 349 10.06 33.67 22.57
N ASP A 350 9.21 33.36 21.59
CA ASP A 350 8.75 31.99 21.35
C ASP A 350 9.95 31.07 21.01
N PRO A 351 9.98 29.83 21.52
CA PRO A 351 11.05 28.88 21.20
C PRO A 351 11.27 28.68 19.69
N MET A 352 10.21 28.69 18.87
CA MET A 352 10.35 28.59 17.41
C MET A 352 11.05 29.82 16.85
N ALA A 353 10.70 31.02 17.32
CA ALA A 353 11.33 32.25 16.84
C ALA A 353 12.84 32.23 17.09
N LEU A 354 13.28 31.78 18.28
CA LEU A 354 14.70 31.62 18.61
C LEU A 354 15.39 30.61 17.68
N ALA A 355 14.75 29.47 17.42
CA ALA A 355 15.29 28.43 16.54
C ALA A 355 15.44 28.90 15.08
N TYR A 356 14.43 29.60 14.54
CA TYR A 356 14.50 30.16 13.18
C TYR A 356 15.52 31.30 13.05
N ARG A 357 15.74 32.09 14.12
CA ARG A 357 16.84 33.08 14.16
C ARG A 357 18.20 32.38 14.13
N ALA A 358 18.37 31.30 14.88
CA ALA A 358 19.59 30.49 14.87
C ALA A 358 19.87 29.93 13.45
N TYR A 359 18.82 29.45 12.77
CA TYR A 359 18.91 28.99 11.39
C TYR A 359 19.40 30.08 10.44
N VAL A 360 18.81 31.27 10.47
CA VAL A 360 19.22 32.39 9.59
C VAL A 360 20.67 32.81 9.86
N LEU A 361 21.06 32.92 11.13
CA LEU A 361 22.43 33.27 11.51
C LEU A 361 23.43 32.21 11.03
N LEU A 362 23.15 30.92 11.22
CA LEU A 362 24.03 29.86 10.75
C LEU A 362 24.13 29.84 9.23
N ALA A 363 23.01 30.03 8.52
CA ALA A 363 22.96 30.03 7.06
C ALA A 363 23.71 31.21 6.43
N ASN A 364 23.72 32.37 7.08
CA ASN A 364 24.33 33.59 6.54
C ASN A 364 25.75 33.86 7.06
N ASN A 365 26.05 33.47 8.30
CA ASN A 365 27.27 33.86 9.01
C ASN A 365 28.11 32.67 9.49
N GLY A 366 27.60 31.44 9.36
CA GLY A 366 28.30 30.24 9.82
C GLY A 366 28.23 30.02 11.34
N PRO A 367 28.97 29.02 11.85
CA PRO A 367 28.96 28.62 13.26
C PRO A 367 29.35 29.76 14.19
N SER A 368 28.60 29.96 15.28
CA SER A 368 28.93 30.98 16.29
C SER A 368 28.32 30.65 17.66
N ALA A 369 28.85 31.28 18.71
CA ALA A 369 28.30 31.18 20.05
C ALA A 369 26.83 31.65 20.11
N ASN A 370 26.46 32.65 19.31
CA ASN A 370 25.08 33.15 19.24
C ASN A 370 24.12 32.11 18.63
N VAL A 371 24.54 31.39 17.58
CA VAL A 371 23.76 30.27 17.02
C VAL A 371 23.52 29.20 18.09
N ASN A 372 24.59 28.81 18.80
CA ASN A 372 24.50 27.83 19.87
C ASN A 372 23.56 28.30 20.98
N GLN A 373 23.70 29.55 21.43
CA GLN A 373 22.86 30.10 22.49
C GLN A 373 21.38 30.10 22.09
N LEU A 374 21.05 30.61 20.90
CA LEU A 374 19.66 30.69 20.44
C LEU A 374 19.01 29.31 20.33
N MET A 375 19.70 28.36 19.70
CA MET A 375 19.11 27.05 19.45
C MET A 375 19.02 26.19 20.73
N ASN A 376 20.01 26.24 21.61
CA ASN A 376 19.91 25.55 22.91
C ASN A 376 18.85 26.17 23.81
N SER A 377 18.70 27.51 23.79
CA SER A 377 17.61 28.18 24.52
C SER A 377 16.24 27.78 23.97
N ALA A 378 16.09 27.69 22.64
CA ALA A 378 14.87 27.21 22.00
C ALA A 378 14.51 25.79 22.46
N ILE A 379 15.47 24.86 22.40
CA ILE A 379 15.29 23.47 22.84
C ILE A 379 14.86 23.41 24.31
N ARG A 380 15.61 24.06 25.21
CA ARG A 380 15.28 24.03 26.64
C ARG A 380 13.90 24.61 26.92
N ALA A 381 13.56 25.74 26.30
CA ALA A 381 12.26 26.36 26.47
C ALA A 381 11.10 25.50 25.93
N ALA A 382 11.30 24.86 24.77
CA ALA A 382 10.32 24.01 24.12
C ALA A 382 10.00 22.71 24.88
N PHE A 383 11.00 22.14 25.56
CA PHE A 383 10.88 20.83 26.25
C PHE A 383 10.89 20.94 27.78
N SER A 384 10.99 22.15 28.34
CA SER A 384 10.98 22.37 29.80
C SER A 384 9.72 21.78 30.44
N GLY A 385 9.92 20.92 31.44
CA GLY A 385 8.84 20.28 32.19
C GLY A 385 8.08 19.19 31.42
N ARG A 386 8.57 18.77 30.23
CA ARG A 386 7.94 17.75 29.40
C ARG A 386 8.82 16.51 29.29
N MET A 387 8.28 15.37 29.73
CA MET A 387 8.87 14.05 29.49
C MET A 387 8.42 13.56 28.12
N VAL A 388 9.22 13.80 27.09
CA VAL A 388 8.96 13.27 25.74
C VAL A 388 9.88 12.06 25.54
N THR A 389 9.30 10.87 25.49
CA THR A 389 10.04 9.63 25.25
C THR A 389 10.34 9.45 23.75
N ASN A 390 11.40 8.71 23.43
CA ASN A 390 11.85 8.42 22.06
C ASN A 390 12.24 9.64 21.21
N LEU A 391 12.62 10.76 21.83
CA LEU A 391 13.26 11.84 21.09
C LEU A 391 14.62 11.35 20.52
N PRO A 392 14.93 11.65 19.26
CA PRO A 392 16.21 11.29 18.63
C PRO A 392 17.40 12.15 19.13
N PHE A 393 17.17 13.03 20.10
CA PHE A 393 18.17 13.91 20.69
C PHE A 393 17.83 14.17 22.17
N ASP A 394 18.83 14.56 22.96
CA ASP A 394 18.65 14.92 24.38
C ASP A 394 18.33 16.42 24.52
N PRO A 395 17.12 16.81 24.97
CA PRO A 395 16.76 18.22 25.14
C PRO A 395 17.49 18.91 26.31
N ASN A 396 18.15 18.16 27.20
CA ASN A 396 18.91 18.70 28.34
C ASN A 396 20.39 18.96 28.00
N ALA A 397 20.87 18.38 26.89
CA ALA A 397 22.24 18.57 26.45
C ALA A 397 22.48 19.99 25.92
N THR A 398 23.76 20.37 25.83
CA THR A 398 24.19 21.62 25.20
C THR A 398 24.94 21.30 23.92
N TYR A 399 24.40 21.75 22.80
CA TYR A 399 24.91 21.46 21.46
C TYR A 399 25.74 22.61 20.90
N ALA A 400 26.72 22.28 20.07
CA ALA A 400 27.43 23.22 19.23
C ALA A 400 27.12 22.92 17.77
N TYR A 401 26.60 23.91 17.03
CA TYR A 401 26.14 23.73 15.66
C TYR A 401 27.24 24.15 14.69
N GLN A 402 27.94 23.16 14.14
CA GLN A 402 29.03 23.37 13.18
C GLN A 402 28.55 23.38 11.72
N ASP A 403 27.39 22.79 11.46
CA ASP A 403 26.76 22.71 10.15
C ASP A 403 25.24 22.88 10.25
N LEU A 404 24.64 23.24 9.12
CA LEU A 404 23.19 23.42 9.01
C LEU A 404 22.41 22.12 9.22
N GLY A 405 23.02 20.96 8.93
CA GLY A 405 22.35 19.67 9.00
C GLY A 405 21.83 19.36 10.40
N GLN A 406 22.72 19.47 11.40
CA GLN A 406 22.33 19.27 12.80
C GLN A 406 21.29 20.29 13.28
N LEU A 407 21.42 21.56 12.87
CA LEU A 407 20.48 22.61 13.27
C LEU A 407 19.09 22.35 12.68
N VAL A 408 19.01 21.99 11.40
CA VAL A 408 17.74 21.71 10.72
C VAL A 408 17.07 20.47 11.30
N LEU A 409 17.81 19.42 11.67
CA LEU A 409 17.24 18.26 12.37
C LEU A 409 16.57 18.69 13.68
N HIS A 410 17.28 19.44 14.53
CA HIS A 410 16.72 19.94 15.80
C HIS A 410 15.54 20.91 15.58
N LEU A 411 15.57 21.71 14.52
CA LEU A 411 14.47 22.60 14.14
C LEU A 411 13.21 21.80 13.77
N ASN A 412 13.35 20.70 13.02
CA ASN A 412 12.22 19.82 12.73
C ASN A 412 11.75 19.06 14.00
N TYR A 413 12.65 18.66 14.90
CA TYR A 413 12.25 18.00 16.15
C TYR A 413 11.48 18.92 17.09
N LEU A 414 11.78 20.21 17.07
CA LEU A 414 10.97 21.23 17.73
C LEU A 414 9.52 21.20 17.20
N HIS A 415 9.31 21.12 15.88
CA HIS A 415 7.97 21.04 15.28
C HIS A 415 7.18 19.76 15.59
N CYS A 416 7.83 18.67 16.01
CA CYS A 416 7.12 17.43 16.33
C CYS A 416 7.05 17.08 17.82
N GLY A 417 8.05 17.50 18.60
CA GLY A 417 8.17 17.15 20.01
C GLY A 417 7.75 18.25 20.99
N SER A 418 7.70 19.51 20.57
CA SER A 418 7.45 20.63 21.48
C SER A 418 5.97 20.95 21.72
N GLY A 419 5.04 20.15 21.21
CA GLY A 419 3.59 20.42 21.28
C GLY A 419 3.19 21.81 20.75
N THR A 420 3.99 22.39 19.84
CA THR A 420 3.69 23.66 19.19
C THR A 420 2.50 23.50 18.24
N SER A 421 1.67 24.54 18.13
CA SER A 421 0.66 24.63 17.07
C SER A 421 1.23 25.15 15.74
N LEU A 422 2.50 25.58 15.74
CA LEU A 422 3.17 26.10 14.56
C LEU A 422 3.65 24.95 13.67
N SER A 423 3.35 25.08 12.39
CA SER A 423 3.76 24.13 11.37
C SER A 423 5.11 24.51 10.76
N ALA A 424 5.93 23.52 10.44
CA ALA A 424 7.15 23.68 9.67
C ALA A 424 6.82 24.29 8.29
N PRO A 425 7.51 25.36 7.87
CA PRO A 425 7.22 26.03 6.62
C PRO A 425 7.74 25.20 5.45
N CYS A 426 7.10 25.37 4.29
CA CYS A 426 7.39 24.57 3.10
C CYS A 426 8.81 24.73 2.58
N TRP A 427 9.35 25.95 2.67
CA TRP A 427 10.70 26.22 2.23
C TRP A 427 11.77 25.42 3.00
N LEU A 428 11.46 24.97 4.23
CA LEU A 428 12.43 24.24 5.06
C LEU A 428 12.76 22.88 4.43
N ALA A 429 11.73 22.11 4.06
CA ALA A 429 11.90 20.83 3.39
C ALA A 429 12.40 20.99 1.94
N GLU A 430 12.02 22.08 1.26
CA GLU A 430 12.55 22.37 -0.08
C GLU A 430 14.06 22.62 -0.08
N ARG A 431 14.56 23.30 0.96
CA ARG A 431 15.98 23.69 1.05
C ARG A 431 16.85 22.63 1.72
N HIS A 432 16.27 21.83 2.62
CA HIS A 432 16.95 20.80 3.42
C HIS A 432 16.20 19.47 3.36
N PRO A 433 16.06 18.87 2.16
CA PRO A 433 15.22 17.70 1.96
C PRO A 433 15.68 16.48 2.77
N GLN A 434 17.00 16.29 2.94
CA GLN A 434 17.56 15.14 3.64
C GLN A 434 17.24 15.20 5.14
N GLU A 435 17.51 16.35 5.76
CA GLU A 435 17.27 16.60 7.18
C GLU A 435 15.79 16.57 7.49
N SER A 436 14.94 17.18 6.65
CA SER A 436 13.49 17.12 6.82
C SER A 436 12.93 15.70 6.67
N ALA A 437 13.48 14.89 5.75
CA ALA A 437 13.12 13.48 5.64
C ALA A 437 13.49 12.72 6.92
N LEU A 438 14.77 12.76 7.31
CA LEU A 438 15.29 12.11 8.51
C LEU A 438 14.48 12.51 9.75
N ALA A 439 14.14 13.78 9.86
CA ALA A 439 13.34 14.27 10.96
C ALA A 439 11.91 13.74 10.94
N SER A 440 11.26 13.67 9.78
CA SER A 440 9.94 13.04 9.64
C SER A 440 9.96 11.58 10.10
N GLN A 441 11.02 10.83 9.77
CA GLN A 441 11.19 9.44 10.21
C GLN A 441 11.28 9.33 11.73
N ALA A 442 12.11 10.18 12.34
CA ALA A 442 12.33 10.15 13.76
C ALA A 442 11.10 10.64 14.53
N CYS A 443 10.42 11.66 14.03
CA CYS A 443 9.18 12.18 14.61
C CYS A 443 8.07 11.11 14.64
N ALA A 444 7.96 10.26 13.61
CA ALA A 444 6.99 9.15 13.61
C ALA A 444 7.18 8.14 14.76
N ARG A 445 8.35 8.12 15.41
CA ARG A 445 8.65 7.25 16.57
C ARG A 445 8.35 7.92 17.92
N VAL A 446 8.08 9.23 17.92
CA VAL A 446 7.75 10.00 19.11
C VAL A 446 6.26 9.83 19.40
N PRO A 447 5.85 9.39 20.60
CA PRO A 447 4.43 9.25 20.95
C PRO A 447 3.70 10.58 20.83
N ASN A 448 2.62 10.62 20.03
CA ASN A 448 1.89 11.84 19.65
C ASN A 448 2.75 12.91 18.93
N GLY A 449 4.00 12.59 18.59
CA GLY A 449 4.85 13.42 17.77
C GLY A 449 4.52 13.19 16.31
N ASN A 450 3.90 14.17 15.68
CA ASN A 450 3.86 14.24 14.23
C ASN A 450 4.52 15.54 13.83
N LEU A 451 5.34 15.50 12.79
CA LEU A 451 5.86 16.72 12.21
C LEU A 451 4.66 17.51 11.66
N SER A 452 4.23 18.53 12.40
CA SER A 452 3.27 19.50 11.89
C SER A 452 3.99 20.27 10.79
N ALA A 453 3.78 19.88 9.53
CA ALA A 453 4.28 20.59 8.37
C ALA A 453 3.11 21.35 7.73
N GLN A 454 3.40 22.51 7.14
CA GLN A 454 2.38 23.22 6.39
C GLN A 454 1.89 22.35 5.23
N ASN A 455 0.62 22.50 4.85
CA ASN A 455 0.17 21.90 3.60
C ASN A 455 0.87 22.63 2.46
N CYS A 456 1.95 22.03 1.99
CA CYS A 456 2.79 22.66 0.98
C CYS A 456 2.18 22.64 -0.41
N GLY A 457 1.01 22.03 -0.61
CA GLY A 457 0.21 22.16 -1.83
C GLY A 457 0.95 21.83 -3.13
N GLN A 458 2.14 21.20 -3.07
CA GLN A 458 3.06 21.22 -4.21
C GLN A 458 2.56 20.39 -5.39
N PHE A 459 1.92 19.25 -5.09
CA PHE A 459 1.16 18.49 -6.09
C PHE A 459 -0.23 19.09 -6.32
N GLU A 460 -0.87 19.66 -5.30
CA GLU A 460 -2.20 20.27 -5.38
C GLU A 460 -2.22 21.56 -6.22
N ASN A 461 -1.06 22.07 -6.65
CA ASN A 461 -0.98 23.14 -7.65
C ASN A 461 -1.10 22.63 -9.09
N TRP A 462 -1.02 21.32 -9.33
CA TRP A 462 -1.12 20.74 -10.67
C TRP A 462 -2.57 20.56 -11.09
N PRO A 463 -2.96 20.99 -12.31
CA PRO A 463 -4.35 20.92 -12.77
C PRO A 463 -4.97 19.53 -12.62
N GLU A 464 -4.22 18.47 -12.93
CA GLU A 464 -4.71 17.09 -12.86
C GLU A 464 -4.94 16.60 -11.43
N VAL A 465 -4.09 17.04 -10.49
CA VAL A 465 -4.23 16.71 -9.06
C VAL A 465 -5.37 17.52 -8.45
N LYS A 466 -5.50 18.81 -8.78
CA LYS A 466 -6.63 19.65 -8.33
C LYS A 466 -7.96 19.04 -8.73
N LEU A 467 -8.08 18.64 -10.00
CA LEU A 467 -9.29 17.99 -10.51
C LEU A 467 -9.58 16.69 -9.76
N LEU A 468 -8.57 15.84 -9.55
CA LEU A 468 -8.73 14.60 -8.80
C LEU A 468 -9.22 14.84 -7.37
N VAL A 469 -8.57 15.74 -6.62
CA VAL A 469 -8.92 16.04 -5.23
C VAL A 469 -10.32 16.65 -5.13
N ALA A 470 -10.72 17.51 -6.08
CA ALA A 470 -12.07 18.06 -6.15
C ALA A 470 -13.13 16.97 -6.34
N ILE A 471 -12.89 16.01 -7.26
CA ILE A 471 -13.79 14.87 -7.48
C ILE A 471 -13.84 13.99 -6.23
N ALA A 472 -12.67 13.61 -5.67
CA ALA A 472 -12.58 12.78 -4.48
C ALA A 472 -13.34 13.41 -3.30
N SER A 473 -13.14 14.71 -3.07
CA SER A 473 -13.83 15.46 -2.02
C SER A 473 -15.35 15.47 -2.22
N GLY A 474 -15.82 15.59 -3.46
CA GLY A 474 -17.25 15.50 -3.79
C GLY A 474 -17.86 14.10 -3.67
N LEU A 475 -17.03 13.05 -3.61
CA LEU A 475 -17.47 11.66 -3.41
C LEU A 475 -17.44 11.21 -1.94
N ASN A 476 -16.83 12.01 -1.08
CA ASN A 476 -16.84 11.81 0.36
C ASN A 476 -18.28 11.85 0.92
N THR A 477 -18.52 11.16 2.03
CA THR A 477 -19.77 11.28 2.78
C THR A 477 -19.83 12.67 3.47
N GLU A 478 -21.02 13.08 3.92
CA GLU A 478 -21.20 14.34 4.67
C GLU A 478 -20.49 14.35 6.05
N GLU A 479 -19.72 13.32 6.38
CA GLU A 479 -18.95 13.28 7.62
C GLU A 479 -17.77 14.26 7.56
N PRO A 480 -17.62 15.13 8.58
CA PRO A 480 -16.51 16.06 8.64
C PRO A 480 -15.18 15.30 8.73
N LEU A 481 -14.29 15.60 7.81
CA LEU A 481 -12.95 15.03 7.78
C LEU A 481 -12.14 15.50 9.00
N ASN A 482 -11.53 14.55 9.69
CA ASN A 482 -10.64 14.80 10.82
C ASN A 482 -9.41 15.61 10.35
N GLN A 483 -9.27 16.83 10.87
CA GLN A 483 -8.20 17.76 10.53
C GLN A 483 -6.80 17.23 10.86
N GLN A 484 -6.65 16.44 11.91
CA GLN A 484 -5.37 15.81 12.28
C GLN A 484 -4.96 14.75 11.26
N ARG A 485 -5.91 13.96 10.72
CA ARG A 485 -5.60 13.00 9.66
C ARG A 485 -5.25 13.68 8.34
N LEU A 486 -5.96 14.77 8.01
CA LEU A 486 -5.65 15.58 6.83
C LEU A 486 -4.26 16.22 6.94
N SER A 487 -3.88 16.74 8.12
CA SER A 487 -2.54 17.31 8.33
C SER A 487 -1.45 16.25 8.29
N GLN A 488 -1.69 15.04 8.82
CA GLN A 488 -0.77 13.91 8.70
C GLN A 488 -0.54 13.50 7.23
N ALA A 489 -1.61 13.35 6.45
CA ALA A 489 -1.52 13.03 5.03
C ALA A 489 -0.79 14.14 4.25
N ALA A 490 -1.02 15.40 4.59
CA ALA A 490 -0.31 16.54 4.02
C ALA A 490 1.19 16.55 4.38
N GLY A 491 1.54 16.16 5.61
CA GLY A 491 2.93 15.98 6.04
C GLY A 491 3.65 14.89 5.24
N GLU A 492 3.03 13.71 5.10
CA GLU A 492 3.60 12.61 4.31
C GLU A 492 3.71 12.97 2.83
N ARG A 493 2.71 13.66 2.27
CA ARG A 493 2.76 14.18 0.90
C ARG A 493 3.92 15.15 0.70
N SER A 494 4.16 16.02 1.68
CA SER A 494 5.28 16.97 1.66
C SER A 494 6.63 16.24 1.73
N ARG A 495 6.73 15.14 2.49
CA ARG A 495 7.90 14.26 2.51
C ARG A 495 8.14 13.58 1.15
N LEU A 496 7.10 12.95 0.59
CA LEU A 496 7.16 12.31 -0.73
C LEU A 496 7.57 13.29 -1.82
N TYR A 497 7.14 14.54 -1.71
CA TYR A 497 7.56 15.61 -2.60
C TYR A 497 9.03 16.02 -2.38
N ALA A 498 9.40 16.45 -1.18
CA ALA A 498 10.72 17.04 -0.95
C ALA A 498 11.86 16.01 -1.06
N ALA A 499 11.64 14.84 -0.48
CA ALA A 499 12.65 13.81 -0.28
C ALA A 499 12.01 12.41 -0.41
N PRO A 500 11.59 12.04 -1.62
CA PRO A 500 11.11 10.69 -1.87
C PRO A 500 12.15 9.65 -1.44
N ALA A 501 11.68 8.48 -1.06
CA ALA A 501 12.50 7.31 -0.81
C ALA A 501 11.75 6.11 -1.39
N ALA A 502 12.45 5.20 -2.06
CA ALA A 502 11.80 4.03 -2.63
C ALA A 502 11.06 3.27 -1.53
N LEU A 503 9.81 2.91 -1.80
CA LEU A 503 9.03 2.09 -0.89
C LEU A 503 9.69 0.72 -0.77
N ASN A 504 9.69 0.14 0.44
CA ASN A 504 10.05 -1.26 0.56
C ASN A 504 8.95 -2.16 -0.05
N SER A 505 9.26 -3.42 -0.28
CA SER A 505 8.35 -4.35 -0.96
C SER A 505 7.01 -4.53 -0.24
N SER A 506 6.98 -4.43 1.09
CA SER A 506 5.74 -4.54 1.88
C SER A 506 4.84 -3.32 1.65
N GLU A 507 5.43 -2.14 1.58
CA GLU A 507 4.73 -0.87 1.40
C GLU A 507 4.23 -0.67 -0.01
N ALA A 508 5.06 -1.04 -0.99
CA ALA A 508 4.65 -1.10 -2.38
C ALA A 508 3.43 -2.00 -2.55
N LYS A 509 3.47 -3.22 -1.97
CA LYS A 509 2.33 -4.14 -2.00
C LYS A 509 1.11 -3.60 -1.25
N ALA A 510 1.30 -2.95 -0.10
CA ALA A 510 0.20 -2.38 0.67
C ALA A 510 -0.51 -1.26 -0.08
N VAL A 511 0.24 -0.36 -0.72
CA VAL A 511 -0.35 0.74 -1.50
C VAL A 511 -0.96 0.26 -2.80
N GLU A 512 -0.40 -0.77 -3.43
CA GLU A 512 -1.00 -1.43 -4.60
C GLU A 512 -2.32 -2.13 -4.23
N ALA A 513 -2.34 -2.89 -3.14
CA ALA A 513 -3.55 -3.55 -2.67
C ALA A 513 -4.65 -2.54 -2.30
N TRP A 514 -4.28 -1.43 -1.65
CA TRP A 514 -5.20 -0.32 -1.40
C TRP A 514 -5.77 0.25 -2.71
N ASN A 515 -4.92 0.54 -3.68
CA ASN A 515 -5.32 1.07 -4.98
C ASN A 515 -6.31 0.13 -5.69
N ASP A 516 -6.03 -1.17 -5.65
CA ASP A 516 -6.89 -2.18 -6.28
C ASP A 516 -8.23 -2.34 -5.56
N ASN A 517 -8.25 -2.22 -4.23
CA ASN A 517 -9.49 -2.19 -3.45
C ASN A 517 -10.32 -0.96 -3.79
N LEU A 518 -9.70 0.23 -3.78
CA LEU A 518 -10.34 1.50 -4.13
C LEU A 518 -11.01 1.41 -5.50
N LEU A 519 -10.27 0.99 -6.52
CA LEU A 519 -10.80 0.91 -7.89
C LEU A 519 -11.92 -0.12 -8.02
N ARG A 520 -11.82 -1.27 -7.34
CA ARG A 520 -12.89 -2.28 -7.30
C ARG A 520 -14.13 -1.78 -6.58
N GLY A 521 -14.00 -1.08 -5.45
CA GLY A 521 -15.14 -0.51 -4.73
C GLY A 521 -15.84 0.58 -5.54
N ILE A 522 -15.06 1.41 -6.26
CA ILE A 522 -15.60 2.39 -7.21
C ILE A 522 -16.36 1.70 -8.35
N ASP A 523 -15.83 0.59 -8.90
CA ASP A 523 -16.53 -0.18 -9.94
C ASP A 523 -17.82 -0.82 -9.45
N ALA A 524 -17.80 -1.43 -8.25
CA ALA A 524 -18.98 -2.01 -7.63
C ALA A 524 -20.05 -0.95 -7.31
N TRP A 525 -19.63 0.27 -6.99
CA TRP A 525 -20.55 1.40 -6.80
C TRP A 525 -21.10 1.94 -8.12
N ALA A 526 -20.26 2.00 -9.17
CA ALA A 526 -20.61 2.53 -10.48
C ALA A 526 -21.76 1.77 -11.18
N VAL A 527 -21.90 0.47 -10.94
CA VAL A 527 -22.95 -0.36 -11.55
C VAL A 527 -24.35 -0.10 -10.97
N GLN A 528 -24.45 0.61 -9.85
CA GLN A 528 -25.72 0.81 -9.14
C GLN A 528 -26.63 1.83 -9.82
N ASP A 529 -26.06 2.87 -10.44
CA ASP A 529 -26.82 3.96 -11.07
C ASP A 529 -25.99 4.70 -12.15
N PRO A 530 -26.60 5.19 -13.25
CA PRO A 530 -25.88 5.95 -14.28
C PRO A 530 -25.15 7.21 -13.77
N LEU A 531 -25.65 7.88 -12.73
CA LEU A 531 -24.93 9.01 -12.12
C LEU A 531 -23.63 8.54 -11.46
N HIS A 532 -23.66 7.40 -10.75
CA HIS A 532 -22.47 6.80 -10.14
C HIS A 532 -21.47 6.39 -11.21
N ARG A 533 -21.93 5.84 -12.34
CA ARG A 533 -21.06 5.53 -13.49
C ARG A 533 -20.34 6.76 -14.03
N ASN A 534 -21.05 7.88 -14.20
CA ASN A 534 -20.44 9.12 -14.70
C ASN A 534 -19.39 9.67 -13.73
N LEU A 535 -19.69 9.65 -12.43
CA LEU A 535 -18.76 10.10 -11.38
C LEU A 535 -17.54 9.17 -11.26
N SER A 536 -17.75 7.85 -11.30
CA SER A 536 -16.68 6.85 -11.32
C SER A 536 -15.76 7.04 -12.53
N THR A 537 -16.33 7.25 -13.71
CA THR A 537 -15.59 7.51 -14.94
C THR A 537 -14.75 8.79 -14.83
N ALA A 538 -15.36 9.89 -14.37
CA ALA A 538 -14.66 11.15 -14.14
C ALA A 538 -13.51 10.99 -13.13
N PHE A 539 -13.76 10.30 -12.01
CA PHE A 539 -12.73 10.00 -11.02
C PHE A 539 -11.58 9.21 -11.63
N LYS A 540 -11.86 8.11 -12.34
CA LYS A 540 -10.82 7.26 -12.94
C LYS A 540 -9.98 7.99 -13.99
N VAL A 541 -10.61 8.82 -14.83
CA VAL A 541 -9.90 9.66 -15.81
C VAL A 541 -8.94 10.61 -15.09
N ALA A 542 -9.40 11.32 -14.05
CA ALA A 542 -8.55 12.22 -13.27
C ALA A 542 -7.45 11.46 -12.50
N TYR A 543 -7.80 10.31 -11.91
CA TYR A 543 -6.91 9.48 -11.09
C TYR A 543 -5.74 8.93 -11.90
N PHE A 544 -6.01 8.26 -13.02
CA PHE A 544 -4.94 7.68 -13.84
C PHE A 544 -4.10 8.75 -14.53
N GLN A 545 -4.70 9.88 -14.92
CA GLN A 545 -3.92 11.01 -15.44
C GLN A 545 -2.98 11.59 -14.36
N ALA A 546 -3.48 11.81 -13.14
CA ALA A 546 -2.65 12.29 -12.03
C ALA A 546 -1.53 11.29 -11.70
N GLN A 547 -1.83 9.98 -11.75
CA GLN A 547 -0.83 8.92 -11.58
C GLN A 547 0.29 9.02 -12.61
N VAL A 548 -0.04 9.16 -13.90
CA VAL A 548 0.97 9.32 -14.97
C VAL A 548 1.87 10.52 -14.69
N ARG A 549 1.29 11.66 -14.30
CA ARG A 549 2.06 12.89 -13.97
C ARG A 549 2.99 12.69 -12.77
N LEU A 550 2.50 12.02 -11.72
CA LEU A 550 3.27 11.70 -10.52
C LEU A 550 4.40 10.71 -10.81
N GLU A 551 4.18 9.71 -11.65
CA GLU A 551 5.22 8.79 -12.10
C GLU A 551 6.35 9.55 -12.82
N ASP A 552 6.04 10.51 -13.69
CA ASP A 552 7.07 11.34 -14.34
C ASP A 552 7.83 12.25 -13.37
N TYR A 553 7.15 12.75 -12.34
CA TYR A 553 7.79 13.50 -11.28
C TYR A 553 8.87 12.69 -10.57
N PHE A 554 8.54 11.46 -10.16
CA PHE A 554 9.52 10.59 -9.50
C PHE A 554 10.60 10.12 -10.48
N MET A 555 10.28 9.86 -11.74
CA MET A 555 11.32 9.58 -12.73
C MET A 555 12.27 10.77 -12.97
N ASN A 556 11.78 12.03 -12.90
CA ASN A 556 12.64 13.23 -12.94
C ASN A 556 13.59 13.31 -11.72
N LYS A 557 13.21 12.68 -10.61
CA LYS A 557 14.02 12.57 -9.39
C LYS A 557 14.98 11.38 -9.40
N GLY A 558 15.05 10.63 -10.50
CA GLY A 558 16.00 9.53 -10.70
C GLY A 558 15.48 8.14 -10.32
N TYR A 559 14.19 8.00 -9.98
CA TYR A 559 13.59 6.68 -9.70
C TYR A 559 13.31 5.92 -11.00
N LYS A 560 13.47 4.60 -10.95
CA LYS A 560 13.04 3.71 -12.04
C LYS A 560 11.51 3.67 -12.14
N ALA A 561 10.98 3.25 -13.28
CA ALA A 561 9.54 3.30 -13.56
C ALA A 561 8.67 2.53 -12.54
N ASP A 562 9.16 1.38 -12.06
CA ASP A 562 8.54 0.56 -11.01
C ASP A 562 8.51 1.28 -9.66
N GLN A 563 9.65 1.86 -9.26
CA GLN A 563 9.76 2.65 -8.02
C GLN A 563 8.91 3.92 -8.07
N ALA A 564 8.91 4.59 -9.23
CA ALA A 564 8.12 5.78 -9.49
C ALA A 564 6.61 5.49 -9.41
N ARG A 565 6.18 4.31 -9.90
CA ARG A 565 4.79 3.84 -9.74
C ARG A 565 4.41 3.69 -8.27
N GLY A 566 5.23 3.01 -7.47
CA GLY A 566 4.96 2.85 -6.04
C GLY A 566 4.84 4.20 -5.32
N LEU A 567 5.78 5.12 -5.58
CA LEU A 567 5.77 6.48 -5.05
C LEU A 567 4.56 7.31 -5.51
N ALA A 568 4.16 7.16 -6.78
CA ALA A 568 2.96 7.81 -7.30
C ALA A 568 1.69 7.30 -6.61
N LEU A 569 1.56 5.99 -6.40
CA LEU A 569 0.46 5.40 -5.65
C LEU A 569 0.45 5.86 -4.18
N ALA A 570 1.61 5.93 -3.52
CA ALA A 570 1.71 6.49 -2.16
C ALA A 570 1.29 7.96 -2.12
N THR A 571 1.65 8.74 -3.13
CA THR A 571 1.22 10.14 -3.21
C THR A 571 -0.29 10.22 -3.42
N LEU A 572 -0.87 9.41 -4.31
CA LEU A 572 -2.32 9.33 -4.52
C LEU A 572 -3.05 8.90 -3.23
N HIS A 573 -2.48 7.96 -2.47
CA HIS A 573 -3.00 7.55 -1.17
C HIS A 573 -3.13 8.76 -0.23
N THR A 574 -2.10 9.62 -0.14
CA THR A 574 -2.18 10.84 0.68
C THR A 574 -3.18 11.89 0.17
N LEU A 575 -3.56 11.84 -1.11
CA LEU A 575 -4.47 12.81 -1.74
C LEU A 575 -5.93 12.40 -1.63
N VAL A 576 -6.24 11.11 -1.79
CA VAL A 576 -7.64 10.67 -1.96
C VAL A 576 -8.11 9.64 -0.95
N ALA A 577 -7.22 8.90 -0.26
CA ALA A 577 -7.65 7.76 0.55
C ALA A 577 -8.68 8.12 1.62
N TYR A 578 -8.50 9.27 2.27
CA TYR A 578 -9.42 9.65 3.34
C TYR A 578 -10.81 10.07 2.81
N HIS A 579 -10.85 10.77 1.67
CA HIS A 579 -12.09 11.11 0.98
C HIS A 579 -12.82 9.88 0.42
N MET A 580 -12.07 8.83 0.10
CA MET A 580 -12.56 7.66 -0.62
C MET A 580 -12.67 6.41 0.26
N GLN A 581 -12.58 6.55 1.58
CA GLN A 581 -12.49 5.42 2.51
C GLN A 581 -13.65 4.43 2.40
N ARG A 582 -14.86 4.92 2.04
CA ARG A 582 -16.06 4.09 1.79
C ARG A 582 -15.94 3.10 0.63
N PHE A 583 -14.92 3.22 -0.22
CA PHE A 583 -14.72 2.40 -1.41
C PHE A 583 -13.60 1.38 -1.25
N VAL A 584 -12.98 1.27 -0.07
CA VAL A 584 -11.78 0.44 0.17
C VAL A 584 -12.10 -0.74 1.08
#